data_AF-K2MLD2-F1
#
_entry.id   AF-K2MLD2-F1
#
_cell.length_a   1.000
_cell.length_b   1.000
_cell.length_c   1.000
_cell.angle_alpha   90.00
_cell.angle_beta   90.00
_cell.angle_gamma   90.00
#
_symmetry.space_group_name_H-M   'P 1'
#
loop_
_entity.id
_entity.type
_entity.pdbx_description
1 polymer ?
#
loop_
_entity_poly.entity_id
_entity_poly.type
_entity_poly.pdbx_seq_one_letter_code
_entity_poly.pdbx_strand_id
1 'polypeptide(L)'
;MLAGKYSGEDSEKSGAGVCGLLLVKGNVSNEDSGKTIHWNDANDVPRANFGGQLGSWTVLIGGGGSGIETKDRTLLFPVQGTKNTTTEGAERDGKAVSLIMYSTDNTNWKLSKGMSDGGCSDPSIVEWKDGKLMMMTACDDGRRRVYEIGDKEKSWTEALGTLSRVWANKKGGRWKGVRSGFTTATLGSDDNRRNVMLVTLPVYFKENKTTNATGVLHL
;
A
#
# COMPACT_ATOMS: atom_id res chain seq x y z
N MET A 1 12.55 5.25 1.69
CA MET A 1 11.26 5.96 1.59
C MET A 1 10.83 5.97 0.13
N LEU A 2 9.58 5.62 -0.17
CA LEU A 2 8.99 5.71 -1.51
C LEU A 2 8.00 6.88 -1.55
N ALA A 3 8.07 7.72 -2.57
CA ALA A 3 7.17 8.85 -2.78
C ALA A 3 6.67 8.92 -4.22
N GLY A 4 5.49 9.50 -4.43
CA GLY A 4 5.02 9.88 -5.76
C GLY A 4 5.70 11.17 -6.22
N LYS A 5 5.99 11.27 -7.51
CA LYS A 5 6.53 12.46 -8.19
C LYS A 5 5.50 12.95 -9.21
N TYR A 6 5.19 14.24 -9.13
CA TYR A 6 4.23 14.90 -10.01
C TYR A 6 4.86 16.18 -10.58
N SER A 7 4.76 16.39 -11.89
CA SER A 7 5.15 17.65 -12.56
C SER A 7 3.90 18.43 -12.96
N GLY A 8 3.88 19.75 -12.68
CA GLY A 8 2.67 20.59 -12.63
C GLY A 8 1.99 20.97 -13.95
N GLU A 9 2.02 20.15 -15.00
CA GLU A 9 1.19 20.36 -16.19
C GLU A 9 -0.05 19.46 -16.12
N ASP A 10 -1.19 20.07 -15.76
CA ASP A 10 -2.55 19.52 -15.76
C ASP A 10 -2.68 18.03 -15.38
N SER A 11 -2.62 17.77 -14.08
CA SER A 11 -2.80 16.45 -13.46
C SER A 11 -4.16 15.78 -13.74
N GLU A 12 -5.13 16.51 -14.30
CA GLU A 12 -6.45 15.96 -14.67
C GLU A 12 -6.51 15.38 -16.09
N LYS A 13 -5.50 15.61 -16.95
CA LYS A 13 -5.55 15.18 -18.37
C LYS A 13 -4.29 14.52 -18.91
N SER A 14 -3.23 14.38 -18.13
CA SER A 14 -1.97 13.89 -18.66
C SER A 14 -1.82 12.37 -18.52
N GLY A 15 -1.45 11.71 -19.63
CA GLY A 15 -1.17 10.28 -19.67
C GLY A 15 0.05 9.87 -18.83
N ALA A 16 0.54 8.65 -19.06
CA ALA A 16 1.62 8.02 -18.29
C ALA A 16 2.91 8.85 -18.14
N GLY A 17 3.10 9.99 -18.83
CA GLY A 17 4.28 10.87 -18.73
C GLY A 17 4.43 11.70 -17.45
N VAL A 18 3.37 11.94 -16.68
CA VAL A 18 3.36 12.99 -15.62
C VAL A 18 3.49 12.47 -14.17
N CYS A 19 3.29 11.17 -13.93
CA CYS A 19 3.40 10.56 -12.60
C CYS A 19 4.57 9.58 -12.49
N GLY A 20 5.49 9.78 -11.55
CA GLY A 20 6.64 8.90 -11.29
C GLY A 20 6.73 8.42 -9.84
N LEU A 21 7.65 7.48 -9.57
CA LEU A 21 8.00 7.03 -8.22
C LEU A 21 9.44 7.43 -7.91
N LEU A 22 9.65 8.03 -6.73
CA LEU A 22 10.95 8.40 -6.19
C LEU A 22 11.29 7.51 -5.01
N LEU A 23 12.50 6.97 -5.02
CA LEU A 23 13.06 6.22 -3.91
C LEU A 23 14.21 7.01 -3.28
N VAL A 24 14.13 7.20 -1.97
CA VAL A 24 15.15 7.88 -1.17
C VAL A 24 15.65 6.96 -0.08
N LYS A 25 16.98 6.83 0.04
CA LYS A 25 17.64 6.08 1.12
C LYS A 25 18.12 7.05 2.19
N GLY A 26 17.74 6.78 3.44
CA GLY A 26 18.30 7.46 4.62
C GLY A 26 19.27 6.52 5.33
N ASN A 27 20.47 7.00 5.64
CA ASN A 27 21.44 6.30 6.48
C ASN A 27 21.36 6.86 7.90
N VAL A 28 21.03 6.01 8.87
CA VAL A 28 20.97 6.41 10.29
C VAL A 28 22.33 6.18 10.92
N SER A 29 22.89 7.19 11.58
CA SER A 29 24.09 7.05 12.41
C SER A 29 23.76 7.30 13.88
N ASN A 30 24.43 6.55 14.75
CA ASN A 30 24.30 6.62 16.20
C ASN A 30 25.69 6.78 16.81
N GLU A 31 26.29 7.94 16.57
CA GLU A 31 27.57 8.31 17.13
C GLU A 31 27.38 8.90 18.53
N ASP A 32 28.44 8.91 19.34
CA ASP A 32 28.42 9.49 20.70
C ASP A 32 28.03 10.98 20.71
N SER A 33 28.18 11.65 19.56
CA SER A 33 27.83 13.05 19.31
C SER A 33 26.34 13.28 19.02
N GLY A 34 25.55 12.22 18.82
CA GLY A 34 24.11 12.30 18.57
C GLY A 34 23.61 11.37 17.45
N LYS A 35 22.29 11.23 17.38
CA LYS A 35 21.61 10.46 16.33
C LYS A 35 21.34 11.35 15.13
N THR A 36 21.85 10.98 13.95
CA THR A 36 21.59 11.73 12.71
C THR A 36 21.08 10.82 11.60
N ILE A 37 20.43 11.42 10.60
CA ILE A 37 19.94 10.72 9.41
C ILE A 37 20.45 11.48 8.19
N HIS A 38 21.30 10.83 7.40
CA HIS A 38 21.75 11.36 6.12
C HIS A 38 20.86 10.84 5.00
N TRP A 39 20.12 11.73 4.35
CA TRP A 39 19.31 11.39 3.18
C TRP A 39 20.16 11.51 1.91
N ASN A 40 20.24 10.42 1.16
CA ASN A 40 20.87 10.42 -0.15
C ASN A 40 19.95 11.05 -1.21
N ASP A 41 20.52 11.35 -2.37
CA ASP A 41 19.75 11.86 -3.50
C ASP A 41 18.58 10.94 -3.86
N ALA A 42 17.46 11.57 -4.22
CA ALA A 42 16.28 10.86 -4.66
C ALA A 42 16.52 10.27 -6.05
N ASN A 43 16.40 8.95 -6.15
CA ASN A 43 16.51 8.25 -7.41
C ASN A 43 15.11 7.98 -7.95
N ASP A 44 14.86 8.36 -9.20
CA ASP A 44 13.67 7.89 -9.91
C ASP A 44 13.73 6.37 -9.97
N VAL A 45 12.65 5.68 -9.56
CA VAL A 45 12.57 4.23 -9.73
C VAL A 45 12.39 3.99 -11.24
N PRO A 46 13.39 3.40 -11.94
CA PRO A 46 13.36 3.35 -13.39
C PRO A 46 12.11 2.62 -13.86
N ARG A 47 11.32 3.28 -14.70
CA ARG A 47 10.10 2.68 -15.28
C ARG A 47 10.38 1.37 -16.02
N ALA A 48 11.60 1.24 -16.58
CA ALA A 48 12.09 0.04 -17.23
C ALA A 48 12.15 -1.19 -16.31
N ASN A 49 12.33 -1.02 -14.99
CA ASN A 49 12.42 -2.12 -14.03
C ASN A 49 11.09 -2.88 -13.88
N PHE A 50 9.98 -2.26 -14.28
CA PHE A 50 8.64 -2.85 -14.23
C PHE A 50 8.25 -3.53 -15.55
N GLY A 51 9.15 -3.59 -16.54
CA GLY A 51 8.90 -4.17 -17.86
C GLY A 51 7.72 -3.52 -18.60
N GLY A 52 7.06 -4.27 -19.48
CA GLY A 52 5.87 -3.81 -20.22
C GLY A 52 4.63 -3.58 -19.34
N GLN A 53 4.66 -3.98 -18.06
CA GLN A 53 3.54 -3.87 -17.13
C GLN A 53 3.23 -2.40 -16.79
N LEU A 54 4.20 -1.48 -16.88
CA LEU A 54 3.98 -0.08 -16.54
C LEU A 54 3.18 0.70 -17.60
N GLY A 55 3.29 0.33 -18.87
CA GLY A 55 2.49 0.94 -19.95
C GLY A 55 0.98 0.71 -19.80
N SER A 56 0.61 -0.24 -18.94
CA SER A 56 -0.79 -0.50 -18.57
C SER A 56 -1.32 0.43 -17.48
N TRP A 57 -0.50 1.25 -16.81
CA TRP A 57 -0.96 2.11 -15.70
C TRP A 57 -0.89 3.59 -16.06
N THR A 58 -1.95 4.33 -15.73
CA THR A 58 -2.00 5.80 -15.85
C THR A 58 -1.36 6.48 -14.64
N VAL A 59 -1.58 5.94 -13.45
CA VAL A 59 -1.00 6.40 -12.18
C VAL A 59 -0.50 5.19 -11.39
N LEU A 60 0.68 5.33 -10.76
CA LEU A 60 1.21 4.36 -9.79
C LEU A 60 1.90 5.13 -8.66
N ILE A 61 1.42 4.95 -7.43
CA ILE A 61 1.92 5.64 -6.23
C ILE A 61 2.05 4.70 -5.04
N GLY A 62 2.81 5.12 -4.03
CA GLY A 62 2.84 4.42 -2.74
C GLY A 62 1.47 4.44 -2.05
N GLY A 63 1.11 3.36 -1.38
CA GLY A 63 -0.10 3.28 -0.54
C GLY A 63 -0.02 4.08 0.76
N GLY A 64 1.16 4.68 1.02
CA GLY A 64 1.50 5.39 2.25
C GLY A 64 1.79 4.42 3.40
N GLY A 65 2.41 4.96 4.47
CA GLY A 65 2.71 4.20 5.67
C GLY A 65 4.01 3.41 5.50
N SER A 66 4.07 2.24 6.13
CA SER A 66 5.28 1.41 6.15
C SER A 66 5.24 0.34 5.07
N GLY A 67 6.36 0.17 4.38
CA GLY A 67 6.70 -1.11 3.76
C GLY A 67 7.24 -2.09 4.81
N ILE A 68 7.62 -3.28 4.36
CA ILE A 68 8.24 -4.31 5.21
C ILE A 68 9.51 -4.87 4.56
N GLU A 69 10.39 -5.41 5.39
CA GLU A 69 11.44 -6.34 4.98
C GLU A 69 11.01 -7.71 5.48
N THR A 70 10.86 -8.68 4.59
CA THR A 70 10.51 -10.05 4.93
C THR A 70 11.70 -10.80 5.52
N LYS A 71 11.44 -11.96 6.14
CA LYS A 71 12.50 -12.84 6.66
C LYS A 71 13.54 -13.25 5.62
N ASP A 72 13.16 -13.33 4.35
CA ASP A 72 14.06 -13.63 3.23
C ASP A 72 14.77 -12.40 2.65
N ARG A 73 14.72 -11.26 3.36
CA ARG A 73 15.36 -9.98 3.00
C ARG A 73 14.74 -9.28 1.79
N THR A 74 13.53 -9.66 1.38
CA THR A 74 12.79 -8.94 0.34
C THR A 74 12.19 -7.65 0.90
N LEU A 75 12.51 -6.52 0.27
CA LEU A 75 11.87 -5.25 0.56
C LEU A 75 10.55 -5.16 -0.19
N LEU A 76 9.46 -4.81 0.51
CA LEU A 76 8.12 -4.72 -0.03
C LEU A 76 7.49 -3.36 0.30
N PHE A 77 7.02 -2.66 -0.72
CA PHE A 77 6.20 -1.47 -0.60
C PHE A 77 4.78 -1.75 -1.11
N PRO A 78 3.75 -1.48 -0.30
CA PRO A 78 2.38 -1.47 -0.79
C PRO A 78 2.21 -0.25 -1.70
N VAL A 79 1.73 -0.47 -2.92
CA VAL A 79 1.51 0.57 -3.94
C VAL A 79 0.10 0.44 -4.51
N GLN A 80 -0.41 1.51 -5.11
CA GLN A 80 -1.71 1.51 -5.78
C GLN A 80 -1.60 2.17 -7.14
N GLY A 81 -2.44 1.75 -8.07
CA GLY A 81 -2.48 2.33 -9.40
C GLY A 81 -3.82 2.19 -10.10
N THR A 82 -3.97 2.95 -11.18
CA THR A 82 -5.14 2.93 -12.06
C THR A 82 -4.72 2.51 -13.45
N LYS A 83 -5.46 1.60 -14.08
CA LYS A 83 -5.12 1.04 -15.40
C LYS A 83 -5.50 2.00 -16.52
N ASN A 84 -4.75 1.96 -17.63
CA ASN A 84 -5.03 2.64 -18.88
C ASN A 84 -6.18 1.95 -19.64
N THR A 85 -7.09 2.73 -20.20
CA THR A 85 -8.40 2.30 -20.72
C THR A 85 -8.37 1.78 -22.16
N THR A 86 -7.20 1.59 -22.76
CA THR A 86 -7.06 1.23 -24.19
C THR A 86 -7.15 -0.27 -24.49
N THR A 87 -7.42 -1.12 -23.49
CA THR A 87 -7.66 -2.55 -23.73
C THR A 87 -9.14 -2.87 -23.49
N GLU A 88 -9.85 -3.15 -24.58
CA GLU A 88 -11.29 -3.45 -24.60
C GLU A 88 -11.71 -4.48 -23.54
N GLY A 89 -12.72 -4.13 -22.74
CA GLY A 89 -13.63 -5.12 -22.15
C GLY A 89 -13.55 -5.42 -20.65
N ALA A 90 -12.93 -4.60 -19.79
CA ALA A 90 -12.91 -4.86 -18.35
C ALA A 90 -13.59 -3.73 -17.52
N GLU A 91 -14.61 -4.07 -16.73
CA GLU A 91 -15.35 -3.20 -15.77
C GLU A 91 -14.49 -2.48 -14.69
N ARG A 92 -13.17 -2.59 -14.78
CA ARG A 92 -12.18 -1.96 -13.87
C ARG A 92 -11.64 -0.64 -14.42
N ASP A 93 -12.07 -0.22 -15.60
CA ASP A 93 -11.62 1.01 -16.24
C ASP A 93 -11.79 2.22 -15.31
N GLY A 94 -10.66 2.81 -14.91
CA GLY A 94 -10.60 3.97 -14.01
C GLY A 94 -10.61 3.66 -12.50
N LYS A 95 -10.82 2.42 -12.07
CA LYS A 95 -10.79 2.08 -10.64
C LYS A 95 -9.38 1.82 -10.15
N ALA A 96 -9.06 2.34 -8.96
CA ALA A 96 -7.80 2.05 -8.29
C ALA A 96 -7.73 0.57 -7.87
N VAL A 97 -6.53 0.00 -7.96
CA VAL A 97 -6.20 -1.31 -7.39
C VAL A 97 -4.92 -1.21 -6.57
N SER A 98 -4.79 -2.13 -5.61
CA SER A 98 -3.61 -2.27 -4.77
C SER A 98 -2.70 -3.39 -5.29
N LEU A 99 -1.40 -3.16 -5.18
CA LEU A 99 -0.29 -3.92 -5.75
C LEU A 99 0.89 -3.91 -4.76
N ILE A 100 1.93 -4.70 -5.06
CA ILE A 100 3.17 -4.72 -4.30
C ILE A 100 4.33 -4.37 -5.21
N MET A 101 5.15 -3.42 -4.78
CA MET A 101 6.45 -3.16 -5.37
C MET A 101 7.53 -3.80 -4.51
N TYR A 102 8.41 -4.60 -5.10
CA TYR A 102 9.35 -5.43 -4.34
C TYR A 102 10.75 -5.51 -4.93
N SER A 103 11.75 -5.72 -4.08
CA SER A 103 13.15 -5.88 -4.48
C SER A 103 13.92 -6.72 -3.46
N THR A 104 14.77 -7.63 -3.96
CA THR A 104 15.68 -8.46 -3.14
C THR A 104 17.09 -7.89 -3.06
N ASP A 105 17.41 -6.89 -3.88
CA ASP A 105 18.75 -6.31 -4.02
C ASP A 105 18.76 -4.77 -3.86
N ASN A 106 17.60 -4.18 -3.51
CA ASN A 106 17.37 -2.75 -3.35
C ASN A 106 17.73 -1.90 -4.60
N THR A 107 17.87 -2.53 -5.77
CA THR A 107 18.22 -1.84 -7.03
C THR A 107 17.25 -2.18 -8.15
N ASN A 108 16.92 -3.47 -8.30
CA ASN A 108 15.96 -3.99 -9.26
C ASN A 108 14.59 -4.13 -8.59
N TRP A 109 13.68 -3.23 -8.93
CA TRP A 109 12.31 -3.18 -8.38
C TRP A 109 11.32 -3.82 -9.35
N LYS A 110 10.47 -4.70 -8.85
CA LYS A 110 9.43 -5.39 -9.61
C LYS A 110 8.06 -5.03 -9.07
N LEU A 111 7.03 -5.19 -9.90
CA LEU A 111 5.63 -5.05 -9.51
C LEU A 111 4.97 -6.44 -9.45
N SER A 112 4.07 -6.64 -8.49
CA SER A 112 3.27 -7.87 -8.42
C SER A 112 2.44 -8.08 -9.68
N LYS A 113 2.25 -9.33 -10.09
CA LYS A 113 1.34 -9.68 -11.19
C LYS A 113 -0.12 -9.74 -10.72
N GLY A 114 -0.32 -10.22 -9.49
CA GLY A 114 -1.61 -10.16 -8.82
C GLY A 114 -1.88 -8.77 -8.25
N MET A 115 -3.15 -8.51 -7.97
CA MET A 115 -3.66 -7.23 -7.46
C MET A 115 -4.96 -7.44 -6.71
N SER A 116 -5.40 -6.44 -5.96
CA SER A 116 -6.74 -6.42 -5.34
C SER A 116 -7.87 -6.32 -6.39
N ASP A 117 -9.10 -6.47 -5.93
CA ASP A 117 -10.27 -6.06 -6.71
C ASP A 117 -10.24 -4.55 -7.05
N GLY A 118 -10.96 -4.19 -8.11
CA GLY A 118 -11.14 -2.81 -8.54
C GLY A 118 -11.91 -1.99 -7.50
N GLY A 119 -11.40 -0.79 -7.20
CA GLY A 119 -11.94 0.11 -6.20
C GLY A 119 -11.35 -0.12 -4.82
N CYS A 120 -10.20 -0.78 -4.72
CA CYS A 120 -9.49 -1.03 -3.46
C CYS A 120 -8.12 -0.34 -3.46
N SER A 121 -7.94 0.63 -2.58
CA SER A 121 -6.77 1.51 -2.45
C SER A 121 -6.24 1.53 -1.01
N ASP A 122 -5.29 2.42 -0.76
CA ASP A 122 -4.67 2.68 0.54
C ASP A 122 -4.12 1.42 1.21
N PRO A 123 -3.32 0.61 0.48
CA PRO A 123 -2.88 -0.69 0.96
C PRO A 123 -1.92 -0.61 2.13
N SER A 124 -2.02 -1.59 3.03
CA SER A 124 -1.07 -1.84 4.11
C SER A 124 -0.70 -3.32 4.12
N ILE A 125 0.59 -3.64 4.21
CA ILE A 125 1.11 -5.01 4.07
C ILE A 125 1.83 -5.47 5.34
N VAL A 126 1.68 -6.74 5.68
CA VAL A 126 2.42 -7.41 6.76
C VAL A 126 2.88 -8.80 6.34
N GLU A 127 3.97 -9.27 6.93
CA GLU A 127 4.34 -10.68 6.94
C GLU A 127 3.75 -11.33 8.20
N TRP A 128 2.89 -12.34 7.99
CA TRP A 128 2.35 -13.18 9.03
C TRP A 128 3.03 -14.55 9.05
N LYS A 129 2.68 -15.37 10.05
CA LYS A 129 3.18 -16.73 10.30
C LYS A 129 3.59 -17.46 9.02
N ASP A 130 4.73 -18.15 9.11
CA ASP A 130 5.28 -18.96 8.02
C ASP A 130 5.53 -18.20 6.71
N GLY A 131 5.79 -16.89 6.81
CA GLY A 131 6.11 -16.05 5.66
C GLY A 131 4.89 -15.62 4.84
N LYS A 132 3.67 -15.86 5.33
CA LYS A 132 2.45 -15.50 4.63
C LYS A 132 2.30 -13.99 4.57
N LEU A 133 2.39 -13.43 3.37
CA LEU A 133 2.11 -12.02 3.14
C LEU A 133 0.61 -11.76 3.14
N MET A 134 0.20 -10.69 3.83
CA MET A 134 -1.19 -10.25 3.84
C MET A 134 -1.28 -8.75 3.59
N MET A 135 -2.25 -8.35 2.77
CA MET A 135 -2.53 -6.95 2.48
C MET A 135 -3.96 -6.56 2.84
N MET A 136 -4.09 -5.51 3.64
CA MET A 136 -5.37 -4.85 3.90
C MET A 136 -5.53 -3.64 2.97
N THR A 137 -6.70 -3.49 2.37
CA THR A 137 -7.05 -2.39 1.46
C THR A 137 -8.36 -1.73 1.87
N ALA A 138 -8.48 -0.43 1.68
CA ALA A 138 -9.75 0.29 1.79
C ALA A 138 -10.50 0.23 0.45
N CYS A 139 -11.75 -0.25 0.44
CA CYS A 139 -12.50 -0.41 -0.80
C CYS A 139 -13.73 0.52 -0.90
N ASP A 140 -14.15 0.81 -2.13
CA ASP A 140 -15.26 1.70 -2.48
C ASP A 140 -16.61 1.27 -1.87
N ASP A 141 -16.76 -0.02 -1.57
CA ASP A 141 -17.93 -0.57 -0.90
C ASP A 141 -17.94 -0.30 0.62
N GLY A 142 -16.99 0.51 1.10
CA GLY A 142 -16.82 0.93 2.49
C GLY A 142 -16.07 -0.10 3.34
N ARG A 143 -15.78 -1.29 2.82
CA ARG A 143 -15.17 -2.38 3.60
C ARG A 143 -13.66 -2.38 3.48
N ARG A 144 -13.00 -2.88 4.52
CA ARG A 144 -11.61 -3.33 4.43
C ARG A 144 -11.59 -4.73 3.90
N ARG A 145 -10.94 -4.92 2.75
CA ARG A 145 -10.67 -6.27 2.24
C ARG A 145 -9.25 -6.65 2.61
N VAL A 146 -9.08 -7.88 3.05
CA VAL A 146 -7.77 -8.43 3.40
C VAL A 146 -7.50 -9.57 2.44
N TYR A 147 -6.34 -9.52 1.78
CA TYR A 147 -5.89 -10.53 0.83
C TYR A 147 -4.69 -11.28 1.40
N GLU A 148 -4.72 -12.60 1.30
CA GLU A 148 -3.52 -13.42 1.41
C GLU A 148 -2.84 -13.45 0.06
N ILE A 149 -1.54 -13.17 0.05
CA ILE A 149 -0.74 -13.11 -1.16
C ILE A 149 0.00 -14.44 -1.29
N GLY A 150 -0.30 -15.17 -2.36
CA GLY A 150 0.29 -16.46 -2.67
C GLY A 150 1.53 -16.36 -3.56
N ASP A 151 1.88 -17.48 -4.20
CA ASP A 151 3.15 -17.71 -4.89
C ASP A 151 3.67 -16.54 -5.72
N LYS A 152 4.84 -16.03 -5.33
CA LYS A 152 5.59 -14.98 -6.06
C LYS A 152 4.74 -13.76 -6.39
N GLU A 153 3.85 -13.39 -5.47
CA GLU A 153 2.96 -12.23 -5.56
C GLU A 153 2.05 -12.28 -6.81
N LYS A 154 1.79 -13.47 -7.36
CA LYS A 154 0.99 -13.67 -8.57
C LYS A 154 -0.49 -13.87 -8.30
N SER A 155 -0.83 -14.52 -7.18
CA SER A 155 -2.21 -14.85 -6.80
C SER A 155 -2.56 -14.17 -5.49
N TRP A 156 -3.75 -13.57 -5.43
CA TRP A 156 -4.26 -12.89 -4.25
C TRP A 156 -5.61 -13.52 -3.93
N THR A 157 -5.79 -13.96 -2.70
CA THR A 157 -7.02 -14.60 -2.25
C THR A 157 -7.61 -13.79 -1.11
N GLU A 158 -8.86 -13.35 -1.25
CA GLU A 158 -9.54 -12.62 -0.19
C GLU A 158 -9.73 -13.52 1.04
N ALA A 159 -9.26 -13.06 2.21
CA ALA A 159 -9.27 -13.78 3.48
C ALA A 159 -10.67 -13.76 4.15
N LEU A 160 -11.68 -14.26 3.42
CA LEU A 160 -13.11 -14.21 3.82
C LEU A 160 -13.42 -14.99 5.11
N GLY A 161 -12.64 -16.02 5.42
CA GLY A 161 -12.81 -16.83 6.63
C GLY A 161 -12.18 -16.23 7.89
N THR A 162 -11.49 -15.09 7.79
CA THR A 162 -10.73 -14.52 8.90
C THR A 162 -10.94 -13.01 9.03
N LEU A 163 -10.20 -12.21 8.25
CA LEU A 163 -10.05 -10.77 8.47
C LEU A 163 -10.76 -9.91 7.43
N SER A 164 -11.03 -10.45 6.25
CA SER A 164 -11.65 -9.65 5.21
C SER A 164 -13.06 -9.26 5.60
N ARG A 165 -13.42 -8.00 5.34
CA ARG A 165 -14.75 -7.42 5.58
C ARG A 165 -15.17 -7.33 7.05
N VAL A 166 -14.27 -7.63 7.99
CA VAL A 166 -14.48 -7.43 9.44
C VAL A 166 -14.62 -5.94 9.76
N TRP A 167 -13.79 -5.11 9.14
CA TRP A 167 -13.83 -3.66 9.32
C TRP A 167 -14.53 -2.97 8.16
N ALA A 168 -15.39 -2.00 8.47
CA ALA A 168 -16.11 -1.22 7.48
C ALA A 168 -16.37 0.21 7.97
N ASN A 169 -16.33 1.14 7.03
CA ASN A 169 -16.89 2.47 7.17
C ASN A 169 -18.27 2.50 6.48
N LYS A 170 -19.12 3.45 6.88
CA LYS A 170 -20.45 3.63 6.27
C LYS A 170 -20.30 3.80 4.75
N LYS A 171 -21.14 3.11 3.98
CA LYS A 171 -21.17 3.21 2.51
C LYS A 171 -21.58 4.62 2.09
N GLY A 172 -20.79 5.22 1.19
CA GLY A 172 -21.04 6.56 0.65
C GLY A 172 -20.47 7.70 1.53
N GLY A 173 -20.00 8.77 0.89
CA GLY A 173 -19.38 9.94 1.55
C GLY A 173 -17.96 10.24 1.07
N ARG A 174 -17.36 11.34 1.56
CA ARG A 174 -15.96 11.76 1.28
C ARG A 174 -14.90 10.86 1.93
N TRP A 175 -15.30 9.88 2.73
CA TRP A 175 -14.42 9.04 3.57
C TRP A 175 -14.12 7.67 2.97
N LYS A 176 -14.32 7.55 1.65
CA LYS A 176 -13.88 6.40 0.86
C LYS A 176 -12.35 6.43 0.80
N GLY A 177 -11.69 5.38 1.29
CA GLY A 177 -10.23 5.27 1.16
C GLY A 177 -9.43 6.02 2.22
N VAL A 178 -9.63 5.74 3.50
CA VAL A 178 -8.68 6.20 4.54
C VAL A 178 -7.69 5.09 4.84
N ARG A 179 -6.39 5.34 4.76
CA ARG A 179 -5.38 4.32 5.06
C ARG A 179 -5.55 3.73 6.47
N SER A 180 -5.39 2.42 6.57
CA SER A 180 -5.25 1.72 7.86
C SER A 180 -3.81 1.74 8.35
N GLY A 181 -3.58 1.62 9.65
CA GLY A 181 -2.35 1.01 10.14
C GLY A 181 -2.54 -0.49 10.18
N PHE A 182 -1.56 -1.25 9.68
CA PHE A 182 -1.56 -2.70 9.78
C PHE A 182 -0.13 -3.16 10.02
N THR A 183 0.11 -3.77 11.17
CA THR A 183 1.44 -4.24 11.56
C THR A 183 1.34 -5.53 12.38
N THR A 184 2.46 -6.21 12.52
CA THR A 184 2.61 -7.39 13.38
C THR A 184 3.55 -7.07 14.54
N ALA A 185 3.31 -7.69 15.68
CA ALA A 185 4.14 -7.53 16.87
C ALA A 185 4.16 -8.82 17.68
N THR A 186 5.24 -9.02 18.43
CA THR A 186 5.30 -10.04 19.49
C THR A 186 5.08 -9.37 20.83
N LEU A 187 4.02 -9.72 21.53
CA LEU A 187 3.66 -9.17 22.83
C LEU A 187 3.84 -10.23 23.93
N GLY A 188 4.12 -9.77 25.16
CA GLY A 188 4.35 -10.63 26.33
C GLY A 188 5.83 -10.78 26.69
N SER A 189 6.10 -11.38 27.86
CA SER A 189 7.44 -11.71 28.34
C SER A 189 7.64 -13.22 28.43
N ASP A 190 8.90 -13.65 28.37
CA ASP A 190 9.33 -15.03 28.62
C ASP A 190 8.53 -16.07 27.80
N ASP A 191 7.94 -17.07 28.48
CA ASP A 191 7.21 -18.18 27.86
C ASP A 191 5.81 -17.79 27.33
N ASN A 192 5.33 -16.57 27.61
CA ASN A 192 3.99 -16.10 27.22
C ASN A 192 3.99 -15.20 25.97
N ARG A 193 5.05 -15.27 25.15
CA ARG A 193 5.15 -14.48 23.91
C ARG A 193 4.10 -14.92 22.89
N ARG A 194 3.35 -13.95 22.38
CA ARG A 194 2.32 -14.15 21.35
C ARG A 194 2.51 -13.18 20.20
N ASN A 195 2.49 -13.74 18.99
CA ASN A 195 2.44 -12.93 17.77
C ASN A 195 1.01 -12.45 17.55
N VAL A 196 0.85 -11.16 17.35
CA VAL A 196 -0.44 -10.50 17.11
C VAL A 196 -0.37 -9.61 15.87
N MET A 197 -1.54 -9.32 15.31
CA MET A 197 -1.73 -8.22 14.37
C MET A 197 -2.34 -7.04 15.10
N LEU A 198 -1.85 -5.85 14.78
CA LEU A 198 -2.37 -4.57 15.27
C LEU A 198 -2.94 -3.82 14.07
N VAL A 199 -4.19 -3.39 14.18
CA VAL A 199 -4.92 -2.70 13.11
C VAL A 199 -5.42 -1.38 13.63
N THR A 200 -5.04 -0.26 13.00
CA THR A 200 -5.58 1.05 13.34
C THR A 200 -6.46 1.61 12.24
N LEU A 201 -7.65 2.06 12.63
CA LEU A 201 -8.69 2.50 11.70
C LEU A 201 -9.49 3.67 12.29
N PRO A 202 -9.77 4.72 11.52
CA PRO A 202 -10.68 5.76 11.95
C PRO A 202 -12.13 5.27 11.90
N VAL A 203 -12.88 5.54 12.96
CA VAL A 203 -14.33 5.34 13.04
C VAL A 203 -14.99 6.71 13.04
N TYR A 204 -15.90 6.93 12.10
CA TYR A 204 -16.60 8.20 11.93
C TYR A 204 -18.01 8.14 12.53
N PHE A 205 -18.33 9.08 13.42
CA PHE A 205 -19.60 9.06 14.18
C PHE A 205 -20.66 10.01 13.61
N LYS A 206 -20.27 11.08 12.91
CA LYS A 206 -21.20 12.05 12.30
C LYS A 206 -20.68 12.59 10.98
N GLU A 207 -21.56 12.64 9.98
CA GLU A 207 -21.37 13.48 8.80
C GLU A 207 -21.83 14.89 9.14
N ASN A 208 -20.91 15.85 9.20
CA ASN A 208 -21.28 17.26 9.28
C ASN A 208 -21.10 17.89 7.90
N LYS A 209 -22.13 18.54 7.36
CA LYS A 209 -22.13 19.05 5.97
C LYS A 209 -21.13 20.19 5.73
N THR A 210 -20.55 20.74 6.77
CA THR A 210 -19.74 21.97 6.74
C THR A 210 -18.31 21.83 7.31
N THR A 211 -17.96 20.69 7.93
CA THR A 211 -16.61 20.46 8.49
C THR A 211 -16.12 19.04 8.22
N ASN A 212 -14.79 18.85 8.23
CA ASN A 212 -14.16 17.53 8.22
C ASN A 212 -14.87 16.62 9.25
N ALA A 213 -15.22 15.39 8.86
CA ALA A 213 -15.97 14.51 9.75
C ALA A 213 -15.21 14.29 11.06
N THR A 214 -15.94 14.30 12.16
CA THR A 214 -15.40 13.93 13.46
C THR A 214 -15.27 12.41 13.52
N GLY A 215 -14.03 11.94 13.37
CA GLY A 215 -13.65 10.55 13.53
C GLY A 215 -12.71 10.36 14.73
N VAL A 216 -12.76 9.17 15.34
CA VAL A 216 -11.80 8.74 16.36
C VAL A 216 -10.98 7.61 15.78
N LEU A 217 -9.67 7.60 16.03
CA LEU A 217 -8.78 6.51 15.63
C LEU A 217 -8.88 5.38 16.66
N HIS A 218 -9.14 4.15 16.19
CA HIS A 218 -9.17 2.94 17.01
C HIS A 218 -7.93 2.07 16.74
N LEU A 219 -7.54 1.27 17.73
CA LEU A 219 -6.56 0.18 17.67
C LEU A 219 -7.21 -1.11 18.16
#